data_AF-A0A6P1CKS9-F1
#
_entry.id   AF-A0A6P1CKS9-F1
#
_cell.length_a   1.000
_cell.length_b   1.000
_cell.length_c   1.000
_cell.angle_alpha   90.00
_cell.angle_beta   90.00
_cell.angle_gamma   90.00
#
_symmetry.space_group_name_H-M   'P 1'
#
loop_
_entity.id
_entity.type
_entity.pdbx_description
1 polymer ?
#
loop_
_entity_poly.entity_id
_entity_poly.type
_entity_poly.pdbx_seq_one_letter_code
_entity_poly.pdbx_strand_id
1 'polypeptide(L)'
;MHYGIDFADALGAPIHSVSSGTVVEAGPASGFGLWVRILQDDGTTAVYGHVNDMFVQAGQRVNAGDVIATVGNRGQSTGPHLHLEIWDQGGAKIDPIPYLASKGVPMEWGPSSH
;
A
#
# COMPACT_ATOMS: atom_id res chain seq x y z
N MET A 1 -15.40 -9.13 -7.38
CA MET A 1 -13.94 -8.93 -7.47
C MET A 1 -13.66 -7.53 -6.96
N HIS A 2 -12.93 -7.42 -5.85
CA HIS A 2 -12.40 -6.16 -5.33
C HIS A 2 -10.94 -6.09 -5.73
N TYR A 3 -10.57 -5.12 -6.56
CA TYR A 3 -9.21 -4.99 -7.10
C TYR A 3 -8.30 -4.10 -6.25
N GLY A 4 -8.84 -3.58 -5.15
CA GLY A 4 -8.15 -2.83 -4.13
C GLY A 4 -8.96 -2.90 -2.84
N ILE A 5 -8.29 -2.65 -1.72
CA ILE A 5 -8.87 -2.58 -0.38
C ILE A 5 -8.52 -1.23 0.23
N ASP A 6 -9.52 -0.62 0.88
CA ASP A 6 -9.36 0.67 1.55
C ASP A 6 -9.27 0.44 3.05
N PHE A 7 -8.21 0.96 3.67
CA PHE A 7 -8.01 0.96 5.11
C PHE A 7 -8.19 2.38 5.63
N ALA A 8 -9.30 2.62 6.32
CA ALA A 8 -9.55 3.91 6.96
C ALA A 8 -8.62 4.08 8.17
N ASP A 9 -7.91 5.21 8.22
CA ASP A 9 -7.06 5.57 9.35
C ASP A 9 -6.92 7.10 9.42
N ALA A 10 -6.37 7.61 10.52
CA ALA A 10 -6.11 9.03 10.70
C ALA A 10 -5.15 9.56 9.64
N LEU A 11 -5.37 10.81 9.19
CA LEU A 11 -4.42 11.52 8.35
C LEU A 11 -3.04 11.55 9.04
N GLY A 12 -2.00 11.12 8.32
CA GLY A 12 -0.65 11.03 8.87
C GLY A 12 -0.30 9.71 9.54
N ALA A 13 -1.24 8.76 9.67
CA ALA A 13 -0.96 7.43 10.21
C ALA A 13 0.11 6.71 9.35
N PRO A 14 1.03 5.94 9.96
CA PRO A 14 2.11 5.29 9.23
C PRO A 14 1.56 4.20 8.31
N ILE A 15 2.05 4.16 7.07
CA ILE A 15 1.82 3.07 6.10
C ILE A 15 3.08 2.20 6.09
N HIS A 16 2.88 0.90 6.25
CA HIS A 16 3.94 -0.09 6.32
C HIS A 16 3.93 -0.97 5.07
N SER A 17 5.10 -1.45 4.66
CA SER A 17 5.18 -2.41 3.55
C SER A 17 4.59 -3.76 3.94
N VAL A 18 3.67 -4.30 3.13
CA VAL A 18 3.03 -5.60 3.36
C VAL A 18 3.97 -6.79 3.11
N SER A 19 5.05 -6.58 2.35
CA SER A 19 6.11 -7.57 2.09
C SER A 19 7.45 -6.88 1.83
N SER A 20 8.55 -7.64 1.92
CA SER A 20 9.86 -7.19 1.45
C SER A 20 9.89 -7.05 -0.08
N GLY A 21 10.65 -6.08 -0.56
CA GLY A 21 10.75 -5.79 -1.99
C GLY A 21 11.56 -4.53 -2.29
N THR A 22 11.49 -4.11 -3.55
CA THR A 22 12.16 -2.91 -4.05
C THR A 22 11.12 -1.89 -4.50
N VAL A 23 11.25 -0.66 -4.03
CA VAL A 23 10.41 0.46 -4.46
C VAL A 23 10.69 0.71 -5.94
N VAL A 24 9.66 0.58 -6.78
CA VAL A 24 9.77 0.87 -8.22
C VAL A 24 9.32 2.29 -8.54
N GLU A 25 8.37 2.83 -7.78
CA GLU A 25 7.88 4.20 -7.93
C GLU A 25 7.48 4.79 -6.58
N ALA A 26 7.76 6.09 -6.39
CA ALA A 26 7.31 6.88 -5.25
C ALA A 26 7.12 8.32 -5.73
N GLY A 27 5.88 8.79 -5.81
CA GLY A 27 5.61 10.10 -6.41
C GLY A 27 4.17 10.34 -6.85
N PRO A 28 3.94 11.41 -7.65
CA PRO A 28 2.64 11.76 -8.18
C PRO A 28 2.05 10.68 -9.09
N ALA A 29 0.75 10.44 -8.93
CA ALA A 29 0.02 9.43 -9.67
C ALA A 29 -1.39 9.93 -10.02
N SER A 30 -1.73 9.88 -11.30
CA SER A 30 -3.08 10.25 -11.74
C SER A 30 -4.13 9.33 -11.08
N GLY A 31 -5.20 9.90 -10.55
CA GLY A 31 -6.22 9.19 -9.78
C GLY A 31 -5.90 9.03 -8.28
N PHE A 32 -4.65 8.75 -7.92
CA PHE A 32 -4.22 8.50 -6.53
C PHE A 32 -3.67 9.73 -5.80
N GLY A 33 -3.34 10.81 -6.53
CA GLY A 33 -2.63 11.96 -5.97
C GLY A 33 -1.15 11.63 -5.82
N LEU A 34 -0.78 10.90 -4.77
CA LEU A 34 0.54 10.30 -4.58
C LEU A 34 0.41 8.79 -4.37
N TRP A 35 1.46 8.06 -4.74
CA TRP A 35 1.57 6.64 -4.45
C TRP A 35 2.99 6.20 -4.09
N VAL A 36 3.09 4.99 -3.54
CA VAL A 36 4.30 4.18 -3.52
C VAL A 36 3.98 2.84 -4.19
N ARG A 37 4.86 2.35 -5.05
CA ARG A 37 4.77 1.01 -5.65
C ARG A 37 6.00 0.20 -5.30
N ILE A 38 5.81 -1.03 -4.85
CA ILE A 38 6.88 -1.94 -4.44
C ILE A 38 6.76 -3.23 -5.24
N LEU A 39 7.81 -3.57 -5.99
CA LEU A 39 7.99 -4.90 -6.56
C LEU A 39 8.48 -5.82 -5.45
N GLN A 40 7.63 -6.77 -5.07
CA GLN A 40 7.86 -7.69 -3.97
C GLN A 40 8.73 -8.86 -4.42
N ASP A 41 9.36 -9.53 -3.46
CA ASP A 41 10.30 -10.63 -3.74
C ASP A 41 9.67 -11.85 -4.43
N ASP A 42 8.35 -12.00 -4.34
CA ASP A 42 7.60 -13.04 -5.05
C ASP A 42 7.18 -12.63 -6.47
N GLY A 43 7.61 -11.44 -6.92
CA GLY A 43 7.34 -10.89 -8.24
C GLY A 43 6.01 -10.14 -8.37
N THR A 44 5.18 -10.11 -7.34
CA THR A 44 3.95 -9.29 -7.34
C THR A 44 4.27 -7.81 -7.05
N THR A 45 3.39 -6.89 -7.44
CA THR A 45 3.53 -5.46 -7.13
C THR A 45 2.47 -5.01 -6.14
N ALA A 46 2.88 -4.41 -5.03
CA ALA A 46 1.97 -3.73 -4.10
C ALA A 46 1.92 -2.24 -4.43
N VAL A 47 0.70 -1.69 -4.52
CA VAL A 47 0.44 -0.27 -4.82
C VAL A 47 -0.25 0.38 -3.63
N TYR A 48 0.37 1.39 -3.04
CA TYR A 48 -0.14 2.17 -1.92
C TYR A 48 -0.53 3.55 -2.42
N GLY A 49 -1.83 3.80 -2.54
CA GLY A 49 -2.40 5.05 -3.05
C GLY A 49 -2.83 6.03 -1.96
N HIS A 50 -3.12 7.26 -2.37
CA HIS A 50 -3.60 8.35 -1.52
C HIS A 50 -2.65 8.74 -0.38
N VAL A 51 -1.35 8.48 -0.51
CA VAL A 51 -0.36 8.80 0.54
C VAL A 51 -0.15 10.31 0.69
N ASN A 52 0.25 10.77 1.89
CA ASN A 52 0.54 12.18 2.16
C ASN A 52 2.03 12.52 2.06
N ASP A 53 2.85 11.83 2.86
CA ASP A 53 4.30 11.94 2.89
C ASP A 53 4.91 10.58 2.55
N MET A 54 6.03 10.58 1.83
CA MET A 54 6.77 9.37 1.47
C MET A 54 8.14 9.40 2.14
N PHE A 55 8.54 8.26 2.70
CA PHE A 55 9.84 8.09 3.36
C PHE A 55 10.81 7.23 2.55
N VAL A 56 10.41 6.87 1.33
CA VAL A 56 11.15 6.01 0.42
C VAL A 56 11.20 6.57 -0.98
N GLN A 57 12.16 6.10 -1.78
CA GLN A 57 12.35 6.51 -3.16
C GLN A 57 12.58 5.30 -4.08
N ALA A 58 12.37 5.47 -5.38
CA ALA A 58 12.61 4.41 -6.37
C ALA A 58 14.04 3.85 -6.28
N GLY A 59 14.16 2.53 -6.41
CA GLY A 59 15.40 1.77 -6.24
C GLY A 59 15.73 1.38 -4.80
N GLN A 60 15.01 1.91 -3.80
CA GLN A 60 15.24 1.56 -2.40
C GLN A 60 14.68 0.17 -2.08
N ARG A 61 15.48 -0.63 -1.36
CA ARG A 61 15.04 -1.88 -0.74
C ARG A 61 14.26 -1.60 0.55
N VAL A 62 13.16 -2.30 0.75
CA VAL A 62 12.36 -2.26 1.99
C VAL A 62 12.06 -3.67 2.47
N ASN A 63 11.86 -3.82 3.77
CA ASN A 63 11.41 -5.05 4.41
C ASN A 63 9.92 -4.99 4.72
N ALA A 64 9.30 -6.16 4.89
CA ALA A 64 7.96 -6.26 5.47
C ALA A 64 7.92 -5.52 6.81
N GLY A 65 6.92 -4.66 7.00
CA GLY A 65 6.73 -3.85 8.20
C GLY A 65 7.49 -2.52 8.24
N ASP A 66 8.38 -2.22 7.28
CA ASP A 66 9.03 -0.91 7.21
C ASP A 66 8.01 0.19 6.91
N VAL A 67 8.12 1.34 7.59
CA VAL A 67 7.28 2.51 7.30
C VAL A 67 7.74 3.16 6.00
N ILE A 68 6.84 3.23 5.02
CA ILE A 68 7.16 3.72 3.66
C ILE A 68 6.53 5.08 3.36
N ALA A 69 5.41 5.39 4.00
CA ALA A 69 4.64 6.60 3.75
C ALA A 69 3.69 6.90 4.92
N THR A 70 2.88 7.95 4.79
CA THR A 70 1.76 8.24 5.69
C THR A 70 0.43 8.29 4.96
N VAL A 71 -0.66 7.92 5.64
CA VAL A 71 -2.02 8.02 5.15
C VAL A 71 -2.33 9.47 4.79
N GLY A 72 -2.89 9.66 3.59
CA GLY A 72 -3.31 10.95 3.09
C GLY A 72 -4.81 11.04 2.86
N ASN A 73 -5.20 12.17 2.28
CA ASN A 73 -6.55 12.42 1.79
C ASN A 73 -6.47 13.11 0.41
N ARG A 74 -5.46 12.74 -0.38
CA ARG A 74 -5.13 13.37 -1.68
C ARG A 74 -5.73 12.55 -2.82
N GLY A 75 -5.97 13.19 -3.97
CA GLY A 75 -6.56 12.52 -5.14
C GLY A 75 -8.08 12.36 -5.02
N GLN A 76 -8.63 11.35 -5.68
CA GLN A 76 -10.06 11.03 -5.59
C GLN A 76 -10.34 10.23 -4.31
N SER A 77 -10.32 10.92 -3.17
CA SER A 77 -10.59 10.31 -1.86
C SER A 77 -11.86 10.89 -1.22
N THR A 78 -12.68 10.04 -0.61
CA THR A 78 -13.89 10.43 0.14
C THR A 78 -13.60 10.70 1.63
N GLY A 79 -12.37 10.46 2.10
CA GLY A 79 -11.91 10.67 3.47
C GLY A 79 -10.53 10.03 3.73
N PRO A 80 -9.84 10.30 4.85
CA PRO A 80 -8.52 9.72 5.12
C PRO A 80 -8.52 8.18 5.10
N HIS A 81 -7.78 7.59 4.16
CA HIS A 81 -7.60 6.14 4.05
C HIS A 81 -6.36 5.81 3.21
N LEU A 82 -5.85 4.59 3.38
CA LEU A 82 -4.91 3.94 2.47
C LEU A 82 -5.70 3.14 1.44
N HIS A 83 -5.43 3.35 0.15
CA HIS A 83 -5.88 2.43 -0.90
C HIS A 83 -4.74 1.46 -1.25
N LEU A 84 -4.96 0.16 -1.09
CA LEU A 84 -3.97 -0.88 -1.38
C LEU A 84 -4.45 -1.78 -2.53
N GLU A 85 -3.61 -1.94 -3.55
CA GLU A 85 -3.80 -2.92 -4.62
C GLU A 85 -2.63 -3.91 -4.67
N ILE A 86 -2.90 -5.14 -5.11
CA ILE A 86 -1.88 -6.15 -5.41
C ILE A 86 -2.01 -6.57 -6.87
N TRP A 87 -0.91 -6.47 -7.61
CA TRP A 87 -0.84 -6.83 -9.02
C TRP A 87 0.06 -8.07 -9.17
N ASP A 88 -0.37 -9.03 -9.99
CA ASP A 88 0.43 -10.21 -10.29
C ASP A 88 1.64 -9.88 -11.17
N GLN A 89 2.46 -10.89 -11.48
CA GLN A 89 3.65 -10.75 -12.32
C GLN A 89 3.32 -10.32 -13.77
N GLY A 90 2.07 -10.51 -14.21
CA GLY A 90 1.58 -10.05 -15.51
C GLY A 90 1.03 -8.62 -15.49
N GLY A 91 0.99 -7.98 -14.31
CA GLY A 91 0.43 -6.65 -14.11
C GLY A 91 -1.09 -6.61 -13.94
N ALA A 92 -1.75 -7.76 -13.81
CA ALA A 92 -3.20 -7.82 -13.56
C ALA A 92 -3.49 -7.68 -12.05
N LYS A 93 -4.55 -6.94 -11.71
CA LYS A 93 -4.99 -6.79 -10.32
C LYS A 93 -5.58 -8.09 -9.81
N ILE A 94 -5.12 -8.55 -8.65
CA ILE A 94 -5.65 -9.73 -7.96
C ILE A 94 -6.39 -9.31 -6.68
N ASP A 95 -7.17 -10.23 -6.14
CA ASP A 95 -7.85 -10.00 -4.85
C ASP A 95 -6.80 -9.84 -3.73
N PRO A 96 -6.72 -8.68 -3.06
CA PRO A 96 -5.71 -8.44 -2.05
C PRO A 96 -5.94 -9.26 -0.78
N ILE A 97 -7.18 -9.68 -0.47
CA ILE A 97 -7.51 -10.39 0.77
C ILE A 97 -6.75 -11.73 0.91
N PRO A 98 -6.88 -12.69 -0.04
CA PRO A 98 -6.16 -13.96 0.06
C PRO A 98 -4.65 -13.76 -0.03
N TYR A 99 -4.18 -12.74 -0.76
CA TYR A 99 -2.76 -12.40 -0.83
C TYR A 99 -2.22 -11.97 0.54
N LEU A 100 -2.87 -10.99 1.19
CA LEU A 100 -2.46 -10.46 2.50
C LEU A 100 -2.51 -11.54 3.58
N ALA A 101 -3.55 -12.38 3.58
CA ALA A 101 -3.64 -13.53 4.48
C ALA A 101 -2.46 -14.49 4.30
N SER A 102 -2.02 -14.75 3.06
CA SER A 102 -0.86 -15.60 2.78
C SER A 102 0.47 -15.01 3.27
N LYS A 103 0.54 -13.69 3.46
CA LYS A 103 1.71 -12.98 4.01
C LYS A 103 1.66 -12.83 5.54
N GLY A 104 0.59 -13.31 6.17
CA GLY A 104 0.37 -13.14 7.61
C GLY A 104 0.07 -11.69 8.00
N VAL A 105 -0.37 -10.85 7.05
CA VAL A 105 -0.81 -9.49 7.34
C VAL A 105 -2.19 -9.58 8.00
N PRO A 106 -2.36 -9.13 9.25
CA PRO A 106 -3.67 -9.09 9.87
C PRO A 106 -4.57 -8.16 9.05
N MET A 107 -5.78 -8.63 8.72
CA MET A 107 -6.78 -7.82 8.00
C MET A 107 -7.39 -6.71 8.87
N GLU A 108 -6.96 -6.61 10.13
CA GLU A 108 -7.32 -5.56 11.08
C GLU A 108 -6.12 -4.62 11.27
N TRP A 109 -6.26 -3.39 10.79
CA TRP A 109 -5.37 -2.27 11.11
C TRP A 109 -6.20 -1.21 11.85
N GLY A 110 -5.86 -0.98 13.12
CA GLY A 110 -6.63 -0.18 14.08
C GLY A 110 -6.57 -0.79 15.48
N PRO A 111 -6.84 -0.04 16.57
CA PRO A 111 -6.77 -0.60 17.92
C PRO A 111 -7.74 -1.78 18.00
N SER A 112 -7.20 -2.95 18.33
CA SER A 112 -8.00 -4.12 18.64
C SER A 112 -8.98 -3.76 19.74
N SER A 113 -10.26 -3.68 19.39
CA SER A 113 -11.32 -3.59 20.38
C SER A 113 -11.42 -4.93 21.08
N HIS A 114 -10.76 -5.02 22.24
CA HIS A 114 -11.19 -5.89 23.34
C HIS A 114 -12.35 -5.22 24.09
#